data_AF-A0A8H7HRN5-F1
#
_entry.id   AF-A0A8H7HRN5-F1
#
_cell.length_a   1.000
_cell.length_b   1.000
_cell.length_c   1.000
_cell.angle_alpha   90.00
_cell.angle_beta   90.00
_cell.angle_gamma   90.00
#
_symmetry.space_group_name_H-M   'P 1'
#
loop_
_entity.id
_entity.type
_entity.pdbx_description
1 polymer ?
#
loop_
_entity_poly.entity_id
_entity_poly.type
_entity_poly.pdbx_seq_one_letter_code
_entity_poly.pdbx_strand_id
1 'polypeptide(L)'
;MSDHPRRAIPPHEPQVNTLIAKSRREHALHNRSQRHDSAPTPLFSALTLSHQLRVYPRIRVAGPPPPRSWAYPTSTSVGSAVSSGATPDPQWRAHATRWIFLHLDQPGLIPHAVSHLDEGQNISGVLAVPTLREMCVRSLVSLVHNSDAEARSTIHENILDPDLPGHLRRLIVRYSAIHSPLSWIALAQLWGVEYGEQGADGEVILVGPDAGGPIVAASAIKQLLAPPDIEPDTQSENEDYLTWDAEEHTSAPPMKAFISITHPISKYLTLFPPTITHLALVAIPLDRDVTPRIVMARLSHGLRLLEALDLSCNPWLETDTINSVDWPTRWLRLRFAAFINCPKLKDLESLDNVINSKRSWERSVHIDWT
;
A
#
# COMPACT_ATOMS: atom_id res chain seq x y z
N MET A 1 64.86 50.30 10.08
CA MET A 1 63.97 50.71 11.18
C MET A 1 62.66 51.11 10.53
N SER A 2 61.68 50.20 10.55
CA SER A 2 60.42 50.37 9.83
C SER A 2 59.30 49.98 10.80
N ASP A 3 58.78 50.97 11.53
CA ASP A 3 57.69 50.77 12.49
C ASP A 3 56.39 50.48 11.74
N HIS A 4 55.89 49.26 11.87
CA HIS A 4 54.56 48.89 11.39
C HIS A 4 53.53 49.18 12.48
N PRO A 5 52.48 49.97 12.19
CA PRO A 5 51.45 50.30 13.17
C PRO A 5 50.62 49.06 13.48
N ARG A 6 50.55 48.70 14.76
CA ARG A 6 49.69 47.62 15.28
C ARG A 6 48.23 47.98 14.98
N ARG A 7 47.59 47.24 14.08
CA ARG A 7 46.14 47.31 13.85
C ARG A 7 45.42 46.81 15.10
N ALA A 8 44.55 47.65 15.65
CA ALA A 8 43.64 47.28 16.73
C ALA A 8 42.67 46.21 16.23
N ILE A 9 42.59 45.10 16.96
CA ILE A 9 41.61 44.03 16.72
C ILE A 9 40.23 44.59 17.15
N PRO A 10 39.23 44.60 16.26
CA PRO A 10 37.91 45.09 16.63
C PRO A 10 37.31 44.19 17.72
N PRO A 11 36.57 44.76 18.69
CA PRO A 11 35.93 44.00 19.74
C PRO A 11 34.88 43.07 19.12
N HIS A 12 35.16 41.76 19.13
CA HIS A 12 34.18 40.73 18.83
C HIS A 12 33.17 40.67 19.98
N GLU A 13 32.12 41.49 19.89
CA GLU A 13 30.90 41.40 20.69
C GLU A 13 29.70 41.30 19.74
N PRO A 14 28.62 40.60 20.07
CA PRO A 14 28.53 39.22 20.51
C PRO A 14 27.64 38.47 19.49
N GLN A 15 28.25 37.90 18.44
CA GLN A 15 27.54 37.08 17.44
C GLN A 15 26.81 35.90 18.09
N VAL A 16 27.33 35.39 19.20
CA VAL A 16 26.70 34.32 19.98
C VAL A 16 25.38 34.80 20.61
N ASN A 17 25.32 36.02 21.15
CA ASN A 17 24.08 36.53 21.75
C ASN A 17 23.00 36.80 20.70
N THR A 18 23.39 37.21 19.49
CA THR A 18 22.45 37.39 18.37
C THR A 18 21.93 36.04 17.84
N LEU A 19 22.77 35.01 17.78
CA LEU A 19 22.36 33.65 17.43
C LEU A 19 21.43 33.03 18.48
N ILE A 20 21.73 33.19 19.77
CA ILE A 20 20.87 32.73 20.88
C ILE A 20 19.52 33.46 20.85
N ALA A 21 19.51 34.77 20.60
CA ALA A 21 18.27 35.54 20.46
C ALA A 21 17.43 35.07 19.26
N LYS A 22 18.08 34.73 18.13
CA LYS A 22 17.40 34.20 16.95
C LYS A 22 16.79 32.83 17.20
N SER A 23 17.55 31.91 17.81
CA SER A 23 17.06 30.57 18.18
C SER A 23 15.88 30.62 19.15
N ARG A 24 15.94 31.47 20.19
CA ARG A 24 14.83 31.67 21.13
C ARG A 24 13.58 32.22 20.44
N ARG A 25 13.74 33.10 19.45
CA ARG A 25 12.64 33.65 18.67
C ARG A 25 11.98 32.58 17.79
N GLU A 26 12.77 31.73 17.12
CA GLU A 26 12.23 30.62 16.30
C GLU A 26 11.50 29.58 17.16
N HIS A 27 12.05 29.22 18.32
CA HIS A 27 11.40 28.29 19.24
C HIS A 27 10.07 28.85 19.82
N ALA A 28 10.00 30.17 20.04
CA ALA A 28 8.76 30.83 20.45
C ALA A 28 7.70 30.85 19.33
N LEU A 29 8.11 30.99 18.07
CA LEU A 29 7.23 30.90 16.91
C LEU A 29 6.68 29.48 16.72
N HIS A 30 7.53 28.46 16.86
CA HIS A 30 7.12 27.04 16.79
C HIS A 30 6.11 26.69 17.89
N ASN A 31 6.36 27.11 19.12
CA ASN A 31 5.43 26.91 20.24
C ASN A 31 4.10 27.66 20.05
N ARG A 32 4.11 28.82 19.37
CA ARG A 32 2.89 29.55 19.03
C ARG A 32 2.10 28.84 17.94
N SER A 33 2.77 28.28 16.93
CA SER A 33 2.13 27.45 15.90
C SER A 33 1.45 26.23 16.50
N GLN A 34 2.15 25.48 17.38
CA GLN A 34 1.57 24.31 18.05
C GLN A 34 0.39 24.64 18.97
N ARG A 35 0.34 25.84 19.55
CA ARG A 35 -0.79 26.27 20.39
C ARG A 35 -2.03 26.67 19.57
N HIS A 36 -1.88 27.00 18.29
CA HIS A 36 -3.02 27.27 17.42
C HIS A 36 -3.67 26.00 16.87
N ASP A 37 -3.02 24.83 16.97
CA ASP A 37 -3.58 23.54 16.57
C ASP A 37 -4.50 22.90 17.62
N SER A 38 -4.71 23.51 18.79
CA SER A 38 -5.49 22.90 19.90
C SER A 38 -6.78 23.62 20.31
N ALA A 39 -7.27 24.59 19.54
CA ALA A 39 -8.58 25.21 19.79
C ALA A 39 -9.47 25.20 18.53
N PRO A 40 -10.55 24.40 18.49
CA PRO A 40 -11.48 24.44 17.37
C PRO A 40 -12.27 25.75 17.44
N THR A 41 -11.96 26.68 16.53
CA THR A 41 -12.75 27.89 16.31
C THR A 41 -13.85 27.51 15.30
N PRO A 42 -15.15 27.49 15.68
CA PRO A 42 -16.18 26.89 14.86
C PRO A 42 -16.83 27.94 13.96
N LEU A 43 -16.08 28.60 13.07
CA LEU A 43 -16.67 29.45 12.04
C LEU A 43 -15.84 29.33 10.77
N PHE A 44 -16.45 28.67 9.77
CA PHE A 44 -15.93 28.36 8.43
C PHE A 44 -14.99 27.13 8.33
N SER A 45 -15.56 25.94 8.55
CA SER A 45 -15.00 24.71 8.01
C SER A 45 -15.19 24.68 6.49
N ALA A 46 -14.10 24.91 5.76
CA ALA A 46 -14.00 24.45 4.39
C ALA A 46 -14.20 22.92 4.37
N LEU A 47 -14.91 22.45 3.36
CA LEU A 47 -15.34 21.07 3.13
C LEU A 47 -14.15 20.09 3.08
N THR A 48 -13.64 19.64 4.22
CA THR A 48 -12.79 18.46 4.34
C THR A 48 -13.67 17.24 4.63
N LEU A 49 -14.34 16.78 3.58
CA LEU A 49 -15.20 15.60 3.56
C LEU A 49 -14.41 14.26 3.63
N SER A 50 -13.17 14.29 4.10
CA SER A 50 -12.25 13.15 4.10
C SER A 50 -12.06 12.49 5.48
N HIS A 51 -12.64 13.04 6.55
CA HIS A 51 -12.43 12.54 7.92
C HIS A 51 -13.61 11.75 8.54
N GLN A 52 -14.72 11.54 7.82
CA GLN A 52 -15.90 10.81 8.33
C GLN A 52 -16.00 9.33 7.94
N LEU A 53 -15.02 8.78 7.21
CA LEU A 53 -15.03 7.34 6.86
C LEU A 53 -14.29 6.44 7.84
N ARG A 54 -13.93 6.94 9.04
CA ARG A 54 -13.74 6.04 10.19
C ARG A 54 -15.12 5.64 10.69
N VAL A 55 -15.54 4.44 10.32
CA VAL A 55 -16.70 3.78 10.92
C VAL A 55 -16.40 3.60 12.40
N TYR A 56 -16.85 4.53 13.23
CA TYR A 56 -16.82 4.37 14.68
C TYR A 56 -17.53 3.06 15.07
N PRO A 57 -17.11 2.36 16.13
CA PRO A 57 -17.93 1.32 16.74
C PRO A 57 -19.31 1.90 16.99
N ARG A 58 -20.39 1.12 16.74
CA ARG A 58 -21.80 1.53 16.86
C ARG A 58 -22.13 2.02 18.28
N ILE A 59 -21.67 3.20 18.65
CA ILE A 59 -22.36 4.04 19.61
C ILE A 59 -23.64 4.41 18.88
N ARG A 60 -24.80 4.06 19.43
CA ARG A 60 -26.10 4.39 18.85
C ARG A 60 -26.20 5.91 18.73
N VAL A 61 -25.75 6.46 17.61
CA VAL A 61 -25.98 7.86 17.28
C VAL A 61 -27.48 7.99 17.07
N ALA A 62 -28.11 8.91 17.79
CA ALA A 62 -29.52 9.21 17.61
C ALA A 62 -29.73 9.73 16.18
N GLY A 63 -30.43 8.96 15.37
CA GLY A 63 -30.71 9.30 13.98
C GLY A 63 -31.32 8.11 13.23
N PRO A 64 -32.05 8.37 12.13
CA PRO A 64 -32.48 7.30 11.25
C PRO A 64 -31.25 6.52 10.76
N PRO A 65 -31.34 5.18 10.62
CA PRO A 65 -30.26 4.41 10.02
C PRO A 65 -29.90 5.02 8.65
N PRO A 66 -28.62 5.02 8.25
CA PRO A 66 -28.24 5.52 6.94
C PRO A 66 -29.07 4.80 5.86
N PRO A 67 -29.46 5.50 4.79
CA PRO A 67 -30.26 4.92 3.71
C PRO A 67 -29.63 3.60 3.23
N ARG A 68 -30.45 2.60 2.85
CA ARG A 68 -29.92 1.33 2.31
C ARG A 68 -29.02 1.53 1.09
N SER A 69 -29.17 2.62 0.37
CA SER A 69 -28.27 3.02 -0.74
C SER A 69 -26.86 3.41 -0.29
N TRP A 70 -26.62 3.59 1.02
CA TRP A 70 -25.30 3.83 1.62
C TRP A 70 -24.75 2.58 2.32
N ALA A 71 -25.57 1.54 2.46
CA ALA A 71 -25.08 0.22 2.82
C ALA A 71 -24.48 -0.42 1.57
N TYR A 72 -23.26 -0.94 1.68
CA TYR A 72 -22.54 -1.59 0.59
C TYR A 72 -23.46 -2.60 -0.14
N PRO A 73 -23.65 -2.48 -1.47
CA PRO A 73 -24.43 -3.45 -2.21
C PRO A 73 -23.72 -4.81 -2.24
N THR A 74 -24.48 -5.86 -1.94
CA THR A 74 -24.02 -7.25 -1.91
C THR A 74 -24.08 -7.94 -3.27
N SER A 75 -24.15 -7.21 -4.39
CA SER A 75 -24.31 -7.83 -5.71
C SER A 75 -23.77 -6.95 -6.85
N THR A 76 -22.78 -7.50 -7.56
CA THR A 76 -22.05 -7.03 -8.75
C THR A 76 -21.53 -8.30 -9.44
N SER A 77 -22.41 -8.99 -10.16
CA SER A 77 -22.07 -10.21 -10.92
C SER A 77 -21.09 -9.88 -12.07
N VAL A 78 -19.79 -9.85 -11.79
CA VAL A 78 -18.76 -9.78 -12.84
C VAL A 78 -18.51 -11.20 -13.34
N GLY A 79 -18.87 -11.48 -14.60
CA GLY A 79 -18.76 -12.81 -15.22
C GLY A 79 -17.36 -13.41 -15.03
N SER A 80 -17.29 -14.51 -14.29
CA SER A 80 -16.04 -15.16 -13.90
C SER A 80 -15.48 -16.02 -15.03
N ALA A 81 -14.76 -15.40 -15.97
CA ALA A 81 -14.04 -16.10 -17.05
C ALA A 81 -12.53 -15.83 -17.00
N VAL A 82 -11.89 -16.01 -15.84
CA VAL A 82 -10.42 -15.88 -15.66
C VAL A 82 -9.66 -17.13 -16.19
N SER A 83 -10.23 -17.89 -17.12
CA SER A 83 -9.73 -19.25 -17.46
C SER A 83 -8.64 -19.30 -18.53
N SER A 84 -8.17 -18.17 -19.09
CA SER A 84 -7.35 -18.19 -20.31
C SER A 84 -5.88 -17.75 -20.17
N GLY A 85 -5.35 -17.56 -18.95
CA GLY A 85 -3.97 -17.06 -18.76
C GLY A 85 -3.73 -15.62 -19.25
N ALA A 86 -4.73 -14.99 -19.88
CA ALA A 86 -4.75 -13.57 -20.19
C ALA A 86 -4.88 -12.76 -18.91
N THR A 87 -4.24 -11.61 -18.86
CA THR A 87 -4.40 -10.64 -17.78
C THR A 87 -5.88 -10.25 -17.69
N PRO A 88 -6.52 -10.30 -16.50
CA PRO A 88 -7.93 -9.92 -16.35
C PRO A 88 -8.18 -8.51 -16.84
N ASP A 89 -9.38 -8.18 -17.32
CA ASP A 89 -9.67 -6.82 -17.79
C ASP A 89 -9.55 -5.76 -16.66
N PRO A 90 -9.40 -4.46 -17.00
CA PRO A 90 -9.26 -3.40 -16.00
C PRO A 90 -10.44 -3.28 -15.03
N GLN A 91 -11.67 -3.57 -15.47
CA GLN A 91 -12.86 -3.46 -14.61
C GLN A 91 -12.84 -4.55 -13.53
N TRP A 92 -12.51 -5.78 -13.93
CA TRP A 92 -12.30 -6.88 -13.01
C TRP A 92 -11.17 -6.57 -12.02
N ARG A 93 -10.04 -5.99 -12.46
CA ARG A 93 -8.93 -5.65 -11.56
C ARG A 93 -9.28 -4.51 -10.58
N ALA A 94 -9.99 -3.49 -11.05
CA ALA A 94 -10.50 -2.42 -10.20
C ALA A 94 -11.43 -2.98 -9.11
N HIS A 95 -12.27 -3.94 -9.49
CA HIS A 95 -13.18 -4.60 -8.58
C HIS A 95 -12.47 -5.53 -7.59
N ALA A 96 -11.54 -6.36 -8.07
CA ALA A 96 -10.73 -7.28 -7.28
C ALA A 96 -9.84 -6.56 -6.24
N THR A 97 -9.35 -5.37 -6.54
CA THR A 97 -8.51 -4.57 -5.62
C THR A 97 -9.29 -3.65 -4.71
N ARG A 98 -10.59 -3.51 -4.96
CA ARG A 98 -11.42 -2.50 -4.31
C ARG A 98 -11.42 -2.61 -2.80
N TRP A 99 -11.64 -3.83 -2.32
CA TRP A 99 -11.79 -4.06 -0.91
C TRP A 99 -10.51 -3.72 -0.15
N ILE A 100 -9.35 -4.20 -0.60
CA ILE A 100 -8.09 -3.90 0.09
C ILE A 100 -7.74 -2.42 0.02
N PHE A 101 -7.97 -1.74 -1.10
CA PHE A 101 -7.70 -0.31 -1.24
C PHE A 101 -8.54 0.57 -0.31
N LEU A 102 -9.77 0.17 0.01
CA LEU A 102 -10.61 0.86 1.00
C LEU A 102 -10.06 0.81 2.43
N HIS A 103 -9.23 -0.18 2.74
CA HIS A 103 -8.68 -0.40 4.08
C HIS A 103 -7.26 0.14 4.26
N LEU A 104 -6.57 0.52 3.17
CA LEU A 104 -5.26 1.16 3.27
C LEU A 104 -5.36 2.57 3.88
N ASP A 105 -4.30 3.00 4.57
CA ASP A 105 -4.23 4.22 5.40
C ASP A 105 -4.57 5.56 4.68
N GLN A 106 -4.71 5.55 3.35
CA GLN A 106 -4.98 6.74 2.55
C GLN A 106 -6.08 6.48 1.51
N PRO A 107 -7.37 6.56 1.89
CA PRO A 107 -8.49 6.36 0.97
C PRO A 107 -8.57 7.44 -0.12
N GLY A 108 -7.99 8.64 0.11
CA GLY A 108 -7.87 9.68 -0.91
C GLY A 108 -6.91 9.34 -2.06
N LEU A 109 -6.22 8.19 -1.99
CA LEU A 109 -5.35 7.65 -3.04
C LEU A 109 -5.99 6.47 -3.78
N ILE A 110 -7.28 6.21 -3.56
CA ILE A 110 -8.00 5.17 -4.28
C ILE A 110 -8.31 5.69 -5.69
N PRO A 111 -7.90 4.98 -6.75
CA PRO A 111 -8.27 5.35 -8.12
C PRO A 111 -9.80 5.41 -8.27
N HIS A 112 -10.35 6.42 -8.94
CA HIS A 112 -11.79 6.59 -9.18
C HIS A 112 -12.42 5.38 -9.85
N ALA A 113 -11.66 4.65 -10.68
CA ALA A 113 -12.09 3.38 -11.26
C ALA A 113 -12.60 2.37 -10.21
N VAL A 114 -12.09 2.46 -8.98
CA VAL A 114 -12.45 1.59 -7.85
C VAL A 114 -13.68 2.11 -7.10
N SER A 115 -13.88 3.43 -7.08
CA SER A 115 -14.96 4.09 -6.34
C SER A 115 -16.34 3.95 -7.01
N HIS A 116 -16.38 3.83 -8.35
CA HIS A 116 -17.63 3.93 -9.13
C HIS A 116 -18.20 2.60 -9.64
N LEU A 117 -17.65 1.45 -9.24
CA LEU A 117 -18.13 0.13 -9.69
C LEU A 117 -19.52 -0.27 -9.14
N ASP A 118 -20.05 0.46 -8.15
CA ASP A 118 -21.24 0.06 -7.38
C ASP A 118 -22.57 0.62 -7.87
N GLU A 119 -22.59 1.51 -8.85
CA GLU A 119 -23.84 1.94 -9.46
C GLU A 119 -24.27 0.90 -10.48
N GLY A 120 -24.87 -0.20 -9.99
CA GLY A 120 -25.54 -1.25 -10.77
C GLY A 120 -26.74 -0.76 -11.61
N GLN A 121 -26.73 0.52 -12.00
CA GLN A 121 -27.62 1.06 -12.99
C GLN A 121 -26.92 0.98 -14.34
N ASN A 122 -27.60 0.34 -15.29
CA ASN A 122 -27.41 0.48 -16.73
C ASN A 122 -27.61 1.95 -17.21
N ILE A 123 -27.14 2.96 -16.46
CA ILE A 123 -26.96 4.30 -16.99
C ILE A 123 -25.70 4.20 -17.85
N SER A 124 -25.93 3.73 -19.06
CA SER A 124 -25.00 3.85 -20.16
C SER A 124 -24.56 5.31 -20.25
N GLY A 125 -23.33 5.62 -19.80
CA GLY A 125 -22.61 6.79 -20.31
C GLY A 125 -22.48 8.03 -19.42
N VAL A 126 -22.70 7.99 -18.10
CA VAL A 126 -22.05 9.03 -17.27
C VAL A 126 -20.58 8.67 -17.14
N LEU A 127 -19.80 9.06 -18.16
CA LEU A 127 -18.34 8.99 -18.14
C LEU A 127 -17.88 9.77 -16.91
N ALA A 128 -17.59 9.05 -15.82
CA ALA A 128 -17.00 9.65 -14.64
C ALA A 128 -15.70 10.33 -15.10
N VAL A 129 -15.68 11.66 -14.99
CA VAL A 129 -14.54 12.45 -15.44
C VAL A 129 -13.37 12.10 -14.53
N PRO A 130 -12.25 11.57 -15.06
CA PRO A 130 -11.09 11.26 -14.24
C PRO A 130 -10.60 12.53 -13.57
N THR A 131 -10.11 12.42 -12.35
CA THR A 131 -9.50 13.58 -11.69
C THR A 131 -8.29 14.07 -12.46
N LEU A 132 -7.95 15.35 -12.29
CA LEU A 132 -6.72 15.91 -12.86
C LEU A 132 -5.50 15.04 -12.55
N ARG A 133 -5.44 14.53 -11.32
CA ARG A 133 -4.39 13.63 -10.85
C ARG A 133 -4.32 12.35 -11.67
N GLU A 134 -5.45 11.69 -11.92
CA GLU A 134 -5.51 10.49 -12.74
C GLU A 134 -5.20 10.77 -14.20
N MET A 135 -5.61 11.92 -14.73
CA MET A 135 -5.22 12.35 -16.07
C MET A 135 -3.69 12.52 -16.17
N CYS A 136 -3.05 13.12 -15.16
CA CYS A 136 -1.60 13.23 -15.11
C CYS A 136 -0.91 11.86 -15.04
N VAL A 137 -1.38 10.96 -14.17
CA VAL A 137 -0.84 9.59 -14.06
C VAL A 137 -1.05 8.82 -15.35
N ARG A 138 -2.23 8.92 -15.96
CA ARG A 138 -2.52 8.29 -17.25
C ARG A 138 -1.55 8.75 -18.32
N SER A 139 -1.24 10.05 -18.38
CA SER A 139 -0.26 10.59 -19.30
C SER A 139 1.14 10.01 -19.04
N LEU A 140 1.57 9.95 -17.77
CA LEU A 140 2.87 9.34 -17.39
C LEU A 140 2.93 7.86 -17.76
N VAL A 141 1.91 7.08 -17.41
CA VAL A 141 1.84 5.64 -17.71
C VAL A 141 1.79 5.40 -19.21
N SER A 142 1.12 6.25 -19.98
CA SER A 142 1.11 6.15 -21.46
C SER A 142 2.50 6.39 -22.05
N LEU A 143 3.29 7.31 -21.49
CA LEU A 143 4.68 7.52 -21.90
C LEU A 143 5.55 6.29 -21.62
N VAL A 144 5.31 5.59 -20.49
CA VAL A 144 6.03 4.36 -20.13
C VAL A 144 5.68 3.19 -21.04
N HIS A 145 4.43 3.08 -21.52
CA HIS A 145 4.01 1.98 -22.40
C HIS A 145 4.37 2.19 -23.88
N ASN A 146 4.49 3.44 -24.33
CA ASN A 146 4.78 3.76 -25.74
C ASN A 146 6.28 3.67 -26.09
N SER A 147 7.16 3.34 -25.14
CA SER A 147 8.58 3.06 -25.40
C SER A 147 8.74 1.68 -26.03
N ASP A 148 8.53 1.61 -27.34
CA ASP A 148 8.67 0.39 -28.12
C ASP A 148 10.02 -0.31 -27.89
N ALA A 149 9.97 -1.64 -27.98
CA ALA A 149 10.98 -2.57 -27.48
C ALA A 149 12.41 -2.39 -28.02
N GLU A 150 12.59 -1.66 -29.11
CA GLU A 150 13.90 -1.44 -29.75
C GLU A 150 14.55 -0.10 -29.39
N ALA A 151 13.80 0.87 -28.83
CA ALA A 151 14.32 2.18 -28.42
C ALA A 151 14.58 2.28 -26.89
N ARG A 152 14.67 1.12 -26.21
CA ARG A 152 14.57 0.97 -24.75
C ARG A 152 15.72 1.55 -23.93
N SER A 153 16.86 1.92 -24.51
CA SER A 153 18.08 2.18 -23.72
C SER A 153 18.32 3.64 -23.30
N THR A 154 17.58 4.64 -23.80
CA THR A 154 17.95 6.05 -23.55
C THR A 154 16.88 6.96 -22.96
N ILE A 155 15.59 6.58 -23.02
CA ILE A 155 14.50 7.42 -22.49
C ILE A 155 13.96 6.90 -21.15
N HIS A 156 14.23 5.62 -20.83
CA HIS A 156 13.68 4.92 -19.66
C HIS A 156 14.25 5.38 -18.31
N GLU A 157 15.44 6.00 -18.27
CA GLU A 157 16.09 6.38 -17.01
C GLU A 157 15.54 7.69 -16.41
N ASN A 158 14.96 8.59 -17.22
CA ASN A 158 14.63 9.93 -16.74
C ASN A 158 13.15 10.14 -16.33
N ILE A 159 12.21 9.29 -16.78
CA ILE A 159 10.78 9.53 -16.51
C ILE A 159 10.33 8.91 -15.18
N LEU A 160 10.89 7.75 -14.84
CA LEU A 160 10.65 7.06 -13.57
C LEU A 160 11.83 7.26 -12.63
N ASP A 161 12.27 8.52 -12.57
CA ASP A 161 13.37 8.95 -11.72
C ASP A 161 13.09 8.53 -10.27
N PRO A 162 14.06 7.90 -9.55
CA PRO A 162 13.94 7.65 -8.12
C PRO A 162 13.53 8.89 -7.30
N ASP A 163 13.84 10.09 -7.81
CA ASP A 163 13.48 11.36 -7.18
C ASP A 163 11.97 11.60 -7.12
N LEU A 164 11.16 10.76 -7.77
CA LEU A 164 9.71 10.86 -7.68
C LEU A 164 9.24 10.64 -6.23
N PRO A 165 8.45 11.57 -5.64
CA PRO A 165 7.95 11.42 -4.28
C PRO A 165 7.23 10.08 -4.09
N GLY A 166 7.49 9.38 -2.97
CA GLY A 166 6.96 8.04 -2.72
C GLY A 166 5.43 7.92 -2.86
N HIS A 167 4.69 8.96 -2.44
CA HIS A 167 3.23 9.00 -2.58
C HIS A 167 2.75 9.05 -4.06
N LEU A 168 3.56 9.60 -4.97
CA LEU A 168 3.29 9.64 -6.40
C LEU A 168 3.70 8.32 -7.06
N ARG A 169 4.83 7.72 -6.68
CA ARG A 169 5.21 6.35 -7.08
C ARG A 169 4.10 5.37 -6.72
N ARG A 170 3.60 5.43 -5.49
CA ARG A 170 2.49 4.59 -5.01
C ARG A 170 1.24 4.74 -5.87
N LEU A 171 0.88 5.97 -6.19
CA LEU A 171 -0.29 6.27 -7.02
C LEU A 171 -0.14 5.69 -8.43
N ILE A 172 1.03 5.84 -9.06
CA ILE A 172 1.32 5.28 -10.38
C ILE A 172 1.20 3.75 -10.35
N VAL A 173 1.77 3.11 -9.32
CA VAL A 173 1.69 1.66 -9.13
C VAL A 173 0.24 1.19 -8.99
N ARG A 174 -0.56 1.83 -8.12
CA ARG A 174 -2.00 1.51 -7.95
C ARG A 174 -2.81 1.71 -9.22
N TYR A 175 -2.61 2.84 -9.91
CA TYR A 175 -3.31 3.13 -11.16
C TYR A 175 -2.97 2.09 -12.24
N SER A 176 -1.69 1.78 -12.38
CA SER A 176 -1.20 0.85 -13.40
C SER A 176 -1.65 -0.57 -13.13
N ALA A 177 -1.66 -1.01 -11.85
CA ALA A 177 -2.20 -2.30 -11.44
C ALA A 177 -3.65 -2.53 -11.94
N ILE A 178 -4.45 -1.46 -12.01
CA ILE A 178 -5.82 -1.52 -12.53
C ILE A 178 -5.86 -1.40 -14.04
N HIS A 179 -5.23 -0.38 -14.62
CA HIS A 179 -5.47 -0.02 -16.02
C HIS A 179 -4.51 -0.69 -17.01
N SER A 180 -3.22 -0.75 -16.68
CA SER A 180 -2.19 -1.30 -17.55
C SER A 180 -1.01 -1.78 -16.69
N PRO A 181 -1.05 -3.04 -16.21
CA PRO A 181 -0.02 -3.60 -15.33
C PRO A 181 1.38 -3.39 -15.88
N LEU A 182 2.29 -2.98 -15.01
CA LEU A 182 3.66 -2.68 -15.37
C LEU A 182 4.50 -3.95 -15.39
N SER A 183 5.54 -3.94 -16.23
CA SER A 183 6.57 -4.99 -16.21
C SER A 183 7.39 -4.92 -14.93
N TRP A 184 8.10 -6.01 -14.61
CA TRP A 184 9.01 -6.07 -13.46
C TRP A 184 10.00 -4.90 -13.42
N ILE A 185 10.60 -4.57 -14.57
CA ILE A 185 11.63 -3.54 -14.66
C ILE A 185 11.07 -2.18 -14.24
N ALA A 186 9.89 -1.81 -14.76
CA ALA A 186 9.23 -0.56 -14.39
C ALA A 186 8.76 -0.57 -12.93
N LEU A 187 8.30 -1.72 -12.41
CA LEU A 187 7.95 -1.87 -10.99
C LEU A 187 9.17 -1.72 -10.08
N ALA A 188 10.28 -2.37 -10.39
CA ALA A 188 11.52 -2.32 -9.61
C ALA A 188 12.06 -0.89 -9.51
N GLN A 189 12.01 -0.12 -10.60
CA GLN A 189 12.35 1.31 -10.61
C GLN A 189 11.40 2.12 -9.71
N LEU A 190 10.08 1.97 -9.90
CA LEU A 190 9.07 2.66 -9.08
C LEU A 190 9.12 2.28 -7.59
N TRP A 191 9.55 1.07 -7.28
CA TRP A 191 9.72 0.58 -5.91
C TRP A 191 11.06 0.98 -5.30
N GLY A 192 11.97 1.59 -6.07
CA GLY A 192 13.28 1.98 -5.60
C GLY A 192 14.14 0.79 -5.16
N VAL A 193 13.96 -0.40 -5.76
CA VAL A 193 14.68 -1.62 -5.35
C VAL A 193 16.18 -1.45 -5.42
N GLU A 194 16.67 -0.73 -6.43
CA GLU A 194 18.09 -0.41 -6.63
C GLU A 194 18.66 0.49 -5.53
N TYR A 195 17.78 1.24 -4.84
CA TYR A 195 18.11 2.15 -3.74
C TYR A 195 17.82 1.52 -2.37
N GLY A 196 17.54 0.20 -2.33
CA GLY A 196 17.23 -0.51 -1.09
C GLY A 196 15.82 -0.27 -0.56
N GLU A 197 14.94 0.36 -1.33
CA GLU A 197 13.55 0.56 -0.93
C GLU A 197 12.69 -0.71 -1.11
N GLN A 198 11.64 -0.82 -0.29
CA GLN A 198 10.73 -1.96 -0.27
C GLN A 198 9.33 -1.60 -0.75
N GLY A 199 9.20 -1.31 -2.03
CA GLY A 199 7.93 -0.95 -2.63
C GLY A 199 7.68 0.55 -2.64
N ALA A 200 6.62 0.97 -3.30
CA ALA A 200 6.30 2.38 -3.45
C ALA A 200 5.61 2.89 -2.17
N ASP A 201 6.36 3.57 -1.31
CA ASP A 201 5.92 4.00 0.03
C ASP A 201 5.45 2.81 0.91
N GLY A 202 6.21 1.71 0.86
CA GLY A 202 5.92 0.47 1.58
C GLY A 202 4.79 -0.38 0.99
N GLU A 203 4.36 -0.11 -0.25
CA GLU A 203 3.33 -0.88 -0.96
C GLU A 203 3.89 -1.62 -2.18
N VAL A 204 3.63 -2.93 -2.23
CA VAL A 204 3.99 -3.81 -3.36
C VAL A 204 2.72 -4.34 -4.00
N ILE A 205 2.57 -4.14 -5.31
CA ILE A 205 1.42 -4.62 -6.09
C ILE A 205 1.91 -5.39 -7.32
N LEU A 206 1.62 -6.69 -7.36
CA LEU A 206 1.94 -7.60 -8.47
C LEU A 206 0.65 -8.00 -9.18
N VAL A 207 0.60 -7.82 -10.51
CA VAL A 207 -0.61 -8.09 -11.30
C VAL A 207 -0.31 -8.93 -12.54
N GLY A 208 -0.77 -10.17 -12.52
CA GLY A 208 -0.63 -11.12 -13.62
C GLY A 208 0.69 -11.90 -13.58
N PRO A 209 0.82 -12.89 -14.47
CA PRO A 209 2.05 -13.68 -14.60
C PRO A 209 3.23 -12.81 -15.07
N ASP A 210 2.93 -11.78 -15.87
CA ASP A 210 3.93 -10.92 -16.51
C ASP A 210 4.38 -9.71 -15.66
N ALA A 211 3.80 -9.47 -14.47
CA ALA A 211 4.25 -8.45 -13.48
C ALA A 211 5.60 -8.81 -12.84
N GLY A 212 6.47 -9.33 -13.67
CA GLY A 212 7.58 -10.19 -13.33
C GLY A 212 8.40 -10.58 -14.57
N GLY A 213 7.78 -10.58 -15.74
CA GLY A 213 8.30 -11.26 -16.91
C GLY A 213 8.31 -12.79 -16.73
N PRO A 214 8.58 -13.54 -17.81
CA PRO A 214 8.67 -15.01 -17.78
C PRO A 214 9.77 -15.55 -16.87
N ILE A 215 10.62 -14.67 -16.32
CA ILE A 215 11.80 -14.96 -15.51
C ILE A 215 11.97 -13.83 -14.48
N VAL A 216 11.00 -13.59 -13.58
CA VAL A 216 11.47 -13.07 -12.28
C VAL A 216 12.30 -14.18 -11.71
N ALA A 217 13.61 -13.99 -11.70
CA ALA A 217 14.46 -14.88 -10.95
C ALA A 217 13.88 -14.91 -9.54
N ALA A 218 13.59 -16.10 -9.01
CA ALA A 218 13.08 -16.28 -7.65
C ALA A 218 13.86 -15.44 -6.62
N SER A 219 15.12 -15.12 -6.92
CA SER A 219 15.99 -14.19 -6.21
C SER A 219 15.45 -12.76 -6.10
N ALA A 220 14.81 -12.19 -7.12
CA ALA A 220 14.35 -10.80 -7.09
C ALA A 220 13.11 -10.63 -6.19
N ILE A 221 12.16 -11.57 -6.25
CA ILE A 221 11.06 -11.63 -5.27
C ILE A 221 11.60 -11.87 -3.86
N LYS A 222 12.60 -12.76 -3.72
CA LYS A 222 13.29 -12.99 -2.44
C LYS A 222 13.91 -11.71 -1.90
N GLN A 223 14.66 -10.95 -2.71
CA GLN A 223 15.29 -9.68 -2.32
C GLN A 223 14.27 -8.62 -1.93
N LEU A 224 13.13 -8.58 -2.62
CA LEU A 224 12.05 -7.65 -2.29
C LEU A 224 11.40 -7.98 -0.94
N LEU A 225 11.20 -9.26 -0.63
CA LEU A 225 10.50 -9.73 0.57
C LEU A 225 11.42 -9.89 1.79
N ALA A 226 12.65 -10.31 1.55
CA ALA A 226 13.72 -10.44 2.52
C ALA A 226 14.87 -9.53 2.05
N PRO A 227 14.90 -8.27 2.52
CA PRO A 227 16.02 -7.40 2.19
C PRO A 227 17.30 -8.09 2.66
N PRO A 228 18.43 -7.93 1.95
CA PRO A 228 19.69 -8.47 2.44
C PRO A 228 19.86 -7.98 3.87
N ASP A 229 20.06 -8.90 4.81
CA ASP A 229 20.52 -8.54 6.14
C ASP A 229 21.75 -7.67 5.90
N ILE A 230 21.62 -6.38 6.19
CA ILE A 230 22.76 -5.47 6.23
C ILE A 230 23.56 -6.00 7.40
N GLU A 231 24.42 -6.99 7.14
CA GLU A 231 25.36 -7.45 8.13
C GLU A 231 26.09 -6.18 8.56
N PRO A 232 26.02 -5.81 9.85
CA PRO A 232 26.64 -4.58 10.32
C PRO A 232 28.12 -4.72 9.97
N ASP A 233 28.56 -3.94 8.98
CA ASP A 233 29.89 -3.98 8.37
C ASP A 233 30.91 -3.88 9.50
N THR A 234 31.37 -5.03 9.99
CA THR A 234 32.11 -5.14 11.25
C THR A 234 33.60 -4.92 11.02
N GLN A 235 33.98 -4.31 9.89
CA GLN A 235 35.36 -4.24 9.41
C GLN A 235 35.90 -2.84 9.08
N SER A 236 35.26 -1.77 9.55
CA SER A 236 35.86 -0.43 9.48
C SER A 236 36.29 0.06 10.87
N GLU A 237 37.39 -0.46 11.38
CA GLU A 237 38.15 0.11 12.52
C GLU A 237 38.84 1.45 12.16
N ASN A 238 38.29 2.23 11.22
CA ASN A 238 38.70 3.61 11.01
C ASN A 238 37.97 4.49 12.03
N GLU A 239 38.57 4.57 13.21
CA GLU A 239 38.30 5.59 14.21
C GLU A 239 38.38 7.01 13.59
N ASP A 240 37.52 7.91 14.07
CA ASP A 240 37.66 9.37 14.02
C ASP A 240 36.97 10.25 12.95
N TYR A 241 35.96 9.78 12.20
CA TYR A 241 35.01 10.72 11.57
C TYR A 241 33.59 10.56 12.09
N LEU A 242 33.41 11.10 13.30
CA LEU A 242 32.16 11.44 13.96
C LEU A 242 31.27 12.35 13.09
N THR A 243 30.58 11.76 12.13
CA THR A 243 29.59 12.43 11.28
C THR A 243 28.26 12.50 12.05
N TRP A 244 28.22 13.32 13.11
CA TRP A 244 27.02 13.52 13.96
C TRP A 244 25.81 14.11 13.22
N ASP A 245 26.03 14.61 12.00
CA ASP A 245 25.00 15.12 11.08
C ASP A 245 24.85 14.26 9.82
N ALA A 246 25.35 13.02 9.82
CA ALA A 246 24.75 12.04 8.93
C ALA A 246 23.33 11.88 9.47
N GLU A 247 22.41 12.67 8.93
CA GLU A 247 20.97 12.55 9.16
C GLU A 247 20.69 11.05 9.13
N GLU A 248 19.76 10.57 9.93
CA GLU A 248 19.35 9.18 9.91
C GLU A 248 18.77 8.88 8.51
N HIS A 249 19.67 8.67 7.54
CA HIS A 249 19.40 8.75 6.11
C HIS A 249 18.57 7.52 5.85
N THR A 250 17.27 7.80 5.69
CA THR A 250 16.45 7.09 4.74
C THR A 250 16.44 5.58 4.98
N SER A 251 16.09 5.15 6.21
CA SER A 251 15.50 3.81 6.33
C SER A 251 14.24 3.82 5.47
N ALA A 252 14.32 3.16 4.32
CA ALA A 252 13.18 3.04 3.43
C ALA A 252 11.98 2.56 4.25
N PRO A 253 10.76 3.11 4.01
CA PRO A 253 9.61 2.71 4.79
C PRO A 253 9.44 1.19 4.69
N PRO A 254 9.29 0.48 5.83
CA PRO A 254 9.17 -0.96 5.80
C PRO A 254 7.94 -1.35 5.00
N MET A 255 7.98 -2.51 4.34
CA MET A 255 6.83 -3.01 3.58
C MET A 255 5.61 -3.19 4.50
N LYS A 256 4.54 -2.45 4.23
CA LYS A 256 3.27 -2.47 4.98
C LYS A 256 2.16 -3.19 4.23
N ALA A 257 2.10 -3.05 2.90
CA ALA A 257 1.05 -3.64 2.10
C ALA A 257 1.63 -4.50 0.97
N PHE A 258 1.09 -5.71 0.82
CA PHE A 258 1.41 -6.61 -0.28
C PHE A 258 0.13 -7.05 -0.97
N ILE A 259 0.05 -6.84 -2.28
CA ILE A 259 -1.11 -7.15 -3.10
C ILE A 259 -0.63 -7.97 -4.29
N SER A 260 -1.12 -9.20 -4.42
CA SER A 260 -0.85 -10.09 -5.54
C SER A 260 -2.15 -10.46 -6.21
N ILE A 261 -2.26 -10.20 -7.51
CA ILE A 261 -3.46 -10.45 -8.31
C ILE A 261 -3.06 -11.37 -9.45
N THR A 262 -3.63 -12.57 -9.53
CA THR A 262 -3.33 -13.55 -10.60
C THR A 262 -1.84 -13.89 -10.76
N HIS A 263 -1.01 -13.60 -9.75
CA HIS A 263 0.43 -13.84 -9.76
C HIS A 263 0.81 -15.00 -8.82
N PRO A 264 1.61 -15.99 -9.27
CA PRO A 264 1.96 -17.19 -8.50
C PRO A 264 2.96 -16.88 -7.38
N ILE A 265 2.47 -16.47 -6.21
CA ILE A 265 3.32 -16.11 -5.04
C ILE A 265 3.38 -17.21 -3.96
N SER A 266 2.70 -18.34 -4.15
CA SER A 266 2.53 -19.41 -3.13
C SER A 266 3.84 -19.93 -2.52
N LYS A 267 4.91 -19.99 -3.31
CA LYS A 267 6.25 -20.43 -2.86
C LYS A 267 6.96 -19.44 -1.95
N TYR A 268 6.62 -18.16 -2.01
CA TYR A 268 7.36 -17.09 -1.31
C TYR A 268 6.65 -16.59 -0.04
N LEU A 269 5.49 -17.16 0.30
CA LEU A 269 4.70 -16.73 1.47
C LEU A 269 5.45 -16.79 2.81
N THR A 270 6.46 -17.66 2.94
CA THR A 270 7.30 -17.75 4.15
C THR A 270 8.32 -16.62 4.26
N LEU A 271 8.56 -15.88 3.18
CA LEU A 271 9.52 -14.79 3.11
C LEU A 271 8.89 -13.43 3.38
N PHE A 272 7.56 -13.38 3.51
CA PHE A 272 6.87 -12.14 3.76
C PHE A 272 7.39 -11.46 5.04
N PRO A 273 7.77 -10.17 4.96
CA PRO A 273 8.28 -9.47 6.12
C PRO A 273 7.19 -9.35 7.19
N PRO A 274 7.55 -9.48 8.49
CA PRO A 274 6.57 -9.43 9.58
C PRO A 274 5.91 -8.06 9.75
N THR A 275 6.40 -7.04 9.03
CA THR A 275 5.88 -5.66 9.00
C THR A 275 4.60 -5.50 8.18
N ILE A 276 4.21 -6.51 7.38
CA ILE A 276 2.98 -6.45 6.59
C ILE A 276 1.76 -6.35 7.50
N THR A 277 0.98 -5.29 7.30
CA THR A 277 -0.32 -5.05 7.93
C THR A 277 -1.49 -5.30 6.97
N HIS A 278 -1.27 -5.19 5.66
CA HIS A 278 -2.30 -5.38 4.64
C HIS A 278 -1.85 -6.41 3.62
N LEU A 279 -2.59 -7.51 3.50
CA LEU A 279 -2.29 -8.56 2.53
C LEU A 279 -3.51 -8.82 1.65
N ALA A 280 -3.31 -8.78 0.34
CA ALA A 280 -4.28 -9.26 -0.63
C ALA A 280 -3.64 -10.29 -1.56
N LEU A 281 -4.22 -11.49 -1.61
CA LEU A 281 -3.85 -12.56 -2.52
C LEU A 281 -5.10 -12.91 -3.33
N VAL A 282 -5.31 -12.22 -4.46
CA VAL A 282 -6.55 -12.28 -5.21
C VAL A 282 -6.38 -13.12 -6.48
N ALA A 283 -7.22 -14.13 -6.64
CA ALA A 283 -7.17 -15.08 -7.76
C ALA A 283 -5.75 -15.66 -8.01
N ILE A 284 -5.00 -15.95 -6.95
CA ILE A 284 -3.64 -16.45 -7.10
C ILE A 284 -3.66 -17.91 -7.57
N PRO A 285 -2.91 -18.26 -8.63
CA PRO A 285 -2.73 -19.66 -9.00
C PRO A 285 -1.86 -20.36 -7.95
N LEU A 286 -2.24 -21.59 -7.57
CA LEU A 286 -1.40 -22.43 -6.71
C LEU A 286 -0.41 -23.23 -7.55
N ASP A 287 0.82 -23.31 -7.07
CA ASP A 287 1.80 -24.27 -7.55
C ASP A 287 1.34 -25.72 -7.27
N ARG A 288 1.76 -26.67 -8.13
CA ARG A 288 1.37 -28.10 -8.04
C ARG A 288 1.69 -28.74 -6.68
N ASP A 289 2.73 -28.25 -6.03
CA ASP A 289 3.28 -28.74 -4.76
C ASP A 289 2.71 -28.01 -3.53
N VAL A 290 1.85 -27.00 -3.72
CA VAL A 290 1.32 -26.18 -2.63
C VAL A 290 -0.18 -26.43 -2.45
N THR A 291 -0.55 -26.95 -1.28
CA THR A 291 -1.96 -27.12 -0.90
C THR A 291 -2.53 -25.86 -0.24
N PRO A 292 -3.86 -25.64 -0.29
CA PRO A 292 -4.53 -24.53 0.41
C PRO A 292 -4.17 -24.45 1.90
N ARG A 293 -4.07 -25.61 2.56
CA ARG A 293 -3.70 -25.71 3.97
C ARG A 293 -2.28 -25.22 4.25
N ILE A 294 -1.34 -25.50 3.33
CA ILE A 294 0.04 -24.99 3.44
C ILE A 294 0.07 -23.48 3.29
N VAL A 295 -0.69 -22.91 2.34
CA VAL A 295 -0.82 -21.45 2.18
C VAL A 295 -1.29 -20.81 3.49
N MET A 296 -2.40 -21.28 4.04
CA MET A 296 -2.94 -20.72 5.28
C MET A 296 -2.01 -20.92 6.49
N ALA A 297 -1.35 -22.07 6.58
CA ALA A 297 -0.37 -22.32 7.64
C ALA A 297 0.80 -21.32 7.57
N ARG A 298 1.34 -21.05 6.37
CA ARG A 298 2.42 -20.08 6.15
C ARG A 298 2.01 -18.66 6.51
N LEU A 299 0.85 -18.21 6.01
CA LEU A 299 0.32 -16.88 6.30
C LEU A 299 0.11 -16.65 7.80
N SER A 300 -0.44 -17.65 8.49
CA SER A 300 -0.76 -17.56 9.91
C SER A 300 0.46 -17.67 10.83
N HIS A 301 1.64 -18.05 10.32
CA HIS A 301 2.85 -18.17 11.14
C HIS A 301 3.68 -16.88 11.14
N GLY A 302 3.82 -16.20 9.99
CA GLY A 302 4.71 -15.05 9.84
C GLY A 302 4.06 -13.68 10.11
N LEU A 303 2.76 -13.53 9.84
CA LEU A 303 2.13 -12.21 9.73
C LEU A 303 1.34 -11.79 10.97
N ARG A 304 2.01 -11.60 12.10
CA ARG A 304 1.35 -11.26 13.37
C ARG A 304 0.76 -9.84 13.41
N LEU A 305 1.26 -8.95 12.56
CA LEU A 305 0.80 -7.56 12.46
C LEU A 305 -0.33 -7.36 11.45
N LEU A 306 -0.82 -8.43 10.83
CA LEU A 306 -1.84 -8.35 9.80
C LEU A 306 -3.16 -7.76 10.35
N GLU A 307 -3.62 -6.69 9.72
CA GLU A 307 -4.85 -5.96 10.04
C GLU A 307 -5.96 -6.20 8.99
N ALA A 308 -5.57 -6.35 7.72
CA ALA A 308 -6.49 -6.66 6.63
C ALA A 308 -5.98 -7.83 5.78
N LEU A 309 -6.85 -8.82 5.54
CA LEU A 309 -6.58 -9.98 4.71
C LEU A 309 -7.64 -10.12 3.61
N ASP A 310 -7.23 -10.08 2.36
CA ASP A 310 -8.08 -10.34 1.21
C ASP A 310 -7.64 -11.62 0.49
N LEU A 311 -8.50 -12.65 0.51
CA LEU A 311 -8.30 -13.93 -0.19
C LEU A 311 -9.37 -14.14 -1.25
N SER A 312 -9.89 -13.07 -1.84
CA SER A 312 -10.95 -13.11 -2.84
C SER A 312 -10.54 -13.81 -4.14
N CYS A 313 -11.54 -14.30 -4.87
CA CYS A 313 -11.45 -14.92 -6.19
C CYS A 313 -10.54 -16.16 -6.23
N ASN A 314 -10.26 -16.81 -5.10
CA ASN A 314 -9.42 -18.00 -5.04
C ASN A 314 -10.26 -19.29 -5.12
N PRO A 315 -10.28 -20.01 -6.26
CA PRO A 315 -11.11 -21.20 -6.42
C PRO A 315 -10.61 -22.41 -5.60
N TRP A 316 -9.39 -22.32 -5.07
CA TRP A 316 -8.77 -23.34 -4.23
C TRP A 316 -9.13 -23.20 -2.75
N LEU A 317 -9.81 -22.11 -2.36
CA LEU A 317 -10.14 -21.84 -0.98
C LEU A 317 -11.40 -22.60 -0.56
N GLU A 318 -11.25 -23.52 0.39
CA GLU A 318 -12.30 -24.43 0.85
C GLU A 318 -12.64 -24.19 2.33
N THR A 319 -13.87 -24.47 2.75
CA THR A 319 -14.34 -24.23 4.12
C THR A 319 -13.47 -24.91 5.17
N ASP A 320 -13.07 -26.17 4.93
CA ASP A 320 -12.20 -26.93 5.84
C ASP A 320 -10.82 -26.28 6.00
N THR A 321 -10.30 -25.67 4.94
CA THR A 321 -9.01 -24.99 4.98
C THR A 321 -9.09 -23.77 5.89
N ILE A 322 -10.15 -22.98 5.77
CA ILE A 322 -10.38 -21.79 6.60
C ILE A 322 -10.65 -22.17 8.07
N ASN A 323 -11.46 -23.20 8.31
CA ASN A 323 -11.79 -23.69 9.66
C ASN A 323 -10.58 -24.28 10.38
N SER A 324 -9.57 -24.74 9.64
CA SER A 324 -8.33 -25.26 10.24
C SER A 324 -7.40 -24.18 10.81
N VAL A 325 -7.65 -22.90 10.50
CA VAL A 325 -6.81 -21.79 10.94
C VAL A 325 -7.22 -21.32 12.32
N ASP A 326 -6.26 -21.18 13.22
CA ASP A 326 -6.47 -20.61 14.55
C ASP A 326 -6.44 -19.06 14.48
N TRP A 327 -7.49 -18.49 13.90
CA TRP A 327 -7.63 -17.04 13.67
C TRP A 327 -7.33 -16.18 14.93
N PRO A 328 -7.91 -16.48 16.12
CA PRO A 328 -7.81 -15.57 17.26
C PRO A 328 -6.43 -15.51 17.90
N THR A 329 -5.65 -16.61 17.84
CA THR A 329 -4.32 -16.66 18.49
C THR A 329 -3.23 -16.17 17.56
N ARG A 330 -3.36 -16.42 16.24
CA ARG A 330 -2.32 -16.14 15.26
C ARG A 330 -2.38 -14.72 14.71
N TRP A 331 -3.59 -14.19 14.55
CA TRP A 331 -3.81 -12.87 13.96
C TRP A 331 -4.52 -11.93 14.93
N LEU A 332 -3.78 -11.56 15.97
CA LEU A 332 -4.31 -10.74 17.07
C LEU A 332 -4.78 -9.35 16.60
N ARG A 333 -4.25 -8.84 15.50
CA ARG A 333 -4.56 -7.50 14.96
C ARG A 333 -5.49 -7.51 13.76
N LEU A 334 -5.91 -8.69 13.29
CA LEU A 334 -6.74 -8.78 12.10
C LEU A 334 -8.13 -8.22 12.41
N ARG A 335 -8.50 -7.18 11.67
CA ARG A 335 -9.78 -6.46 11.79
C ARG A 335 -10.70 -6.74 10.62
N PHE A 336 -10.11 -7.00 9.46
CA PHE A 336 -10.81 -7.11 8.20
C PHE A 336 -10.37 -8.38 7.48
N ALA A 337 -11.35 -9.19 7.05
CA ALA A 337 -11.12 -10.32 6.18
C ALA A 337 -12.15 -10.33 5.04
N ALA A 338 -11.67 -10.54 3.81
CA ALA A 338 -12.49 -10.66 2.61
C ALA A 338 -12.28 -11.99 1.90
N PHE A 339 -13.40 -12.59 1.51
CA PHE A 339 -13.50 -13.83 0.76
C PHE A 339 -14.55 -13.68 -0.34
N ILE A 340 -14.33 -12.77 -1.28
CA ILE A 340 -15.30 -12.45 -2.32
C ILE A 340 -15.14 -13.45 -3.47
N ASN A 341 -16.23 -13.98 -4.02
CA ASN A 341 -16.20 -14.88 -5.19
C ASN A 341 -15.36 -16.16 -5.00
N CYS A 342 -15.53 -16.85 -3.87
CA CYS A 342 -14.82 -18.08 -3.53
C CYS A 342 -15.78 -19.29 -3.65
N PRO A 343 -15.93 -19.93 -4.82
CA PRO A 343 -17.05 -20.83 -5.13
C PRO A 343 -17.12 -22.11 -4.28
N LYS A 344 -16.02 -22.47 -3.60
CA LYS A 344 -15.96 -23.65 -2.72
C LYS A 344 -16.25 -23.35 -1.25
N LEU A 345 -16.46 -22.08 -0.87
CA LEU A 345 -16.91 -21.69 0.47
C LEU A 345 -18.43 -21.80 0.56
N LYS A 346 -18.95 -23.02 0.76
CA LYS A 346 -20.40 -23.32 0.72
C LYS A 346 -21.13 -23.18 2.06
N ASP A 347 -20.43 -22.90 3.16
CA ASP A 347 -21.03 -22.86 4.50
C ASP A 347 -20.49 -21.66 5.30
N LEU A 348 -21.04 -20.50 4.97
CA LEU A 348 -20.57 -19.21 5.49
C LEU A 348 -21.13 -18.87 6.86
N GLU A 349 -22.29 -19.43 7.22
CA GLU A 349 -22.82 -19.28 8.58
C GLU A 349 -21.88 -19.91 9.60
N SER A 350 -21.26 -21.06 9.25
CA SER A 350 -20.19 -21.64 10.06
C SER A 350 -18.98 -20.70 10.16
N LEU A 351 -18.63 -20.01 9.06
CA LEU A 351 -17.48 -19.13 9.00
C LEU A 351 -17.69 -17.84 9.81
N ASP A 352 -18.84 -17.21 9.67
CA ASP A 352 -19.21 -16.03 10.44
C ASP A 352 -19.27 -16.38 11.94
N ASN A 353 -19.72 -17.59 12.30
CA ASN A 353 -19.62 -18.04 13.68
C ASN A 353 -18.16 -18.23 14.11
N VAL A 354 -17.28 -18.83 13.30
CA VAL A 354 -15.86 -19.03 13.64
C VAL A 354 -15.12 -17.69 13.79
N ILE A 355 -15.39 -16.74 12.90
CA ILE A 355 -14.75 -15.41 12.88
C ILE A 355 -15.35 -14.52 13.98
N ASN A 356 -16.67 -14.35 14.02
CA ASN A 356 -17.32 -13.38 14.89
C ASN A 356 -17.48 -13.87 16.34
N SER A 357 -17.51 -15.18 16.61
CA SER A 357 -17.72 -15.68 17.99
C SER A 357 -16.54 -15.41 18.94
N LYS A 358 -15.37 -15.01 18.43
CA LYS A 358 -14.14 -14.97 19.23
C LYS A 358 -13.47 -13.61 19.40
N ARG A 359 -13.97 -12.51 18.81
CA ARG A 359 -13.47 -11.12 19.04
C ARG A 359 -14.39 -10.02 18.48
N SER A 360 -14.12 -8.77 18.86
CA SER A 360 -14.71 -7.55 18.28
C SER A 360 -14.13 -7.27 16.88
N TRP A 361 -14.40 -8.13 15.91
CA TRP A 361 -14.08 -7.83 14.52
C TRP A 361 -14.93 -6.64 14.08
N GLU A 362 -14.33 -5.68 13.39
CA GLU A 362 -15.11 -4.55 12.90
C GLU A 362 -16.03 -5.01 11.77
N ARG A 363 -15.53 -5.81 10.80
CA ARG A 363 -16.31 -6.48 9.74
C ARG A 363 -15.55 -7.66 9.10
N SER A 364 -16.20 -8.83 9.00
CA SER A 364 -15.97 -9.75 7.88
C SER A 364 -16.87 -9.31 6.72
N VAL A 365 -16.33 -9.23 5.49
CA VAL A 365 -17.13 -8.95 4.31
C VAL A 365 -17.06 -10.14 3.39
N HIS A 366 -18.20 -10.82 3.29
CA HIS A 366 -18.42 -11.87 2.31
C HIS A 366 -19.42 -11.36 1.28
N ILE A 367 -19.05 -11.42 0.00
CA ILE A 367 -19.95 -11.08 -1.11
C ILE A 367 -19.81 -12.17 -2.16
N ASP A 368 -20.87 -12.96 -2.34
CA ASP A 368 -20.99 -13.89 -3.45
C ASP A 368 -21.55 -13.17 -4.68
N TRP A 369 -20.84 -13.27 -5.79
CA TRP A 369 -21.35 -12.89 -7.10
C TRP A 369 -22.08 -14.10 -7.67
N THR A 370 -23.41 -14.13 -7.53
CA THR A 370 -24.25 -15.07 -8.28
C THR A 370 -24.70 -14.47 -9.58
#